data_AF-A0A6L8DRI3-F1
#
_entry.id   AF-A0A6L8DRI3-F1
#
_cell.length_a   1.000
_cell.length_b   1.000
_cell.length_c   1.000
_cell.angle_alpha   90.00
_cell.angle_beta   90.00
_cell.angle_gamma   90.00
#
_symmetry.space_group_name_H-M   'P 1'
#
loop_
_entity.id
_entity.type
_entity.pdbx_description
1 polymer ?
#
loop_
_entity_poly.entity_id
_entity_poly.type
_entity_poly.pdbx_seq_one_letter_code
_entity_poly.pdbx_strand_id
1 'polypeptide(L)'
;MGCEAGDVAGTPCRPALRAPGGGRSVQRFVGGGRARRGRVVRSRVDAVGLARTRPSGHGRWAARATRRARAALLDGGGLMRNRTLAADYVRRAAVRLRAIDVLYEAESWADVVRESQEVVELALKGLLRAAGVDPPRVHDVAEVLEAERSRLPAALAPDVERLAAASRDLRRDRELAFYGAEDLTPSDFYRESDAAEARAAARRVVELVRPHVLAEPSD
;
A
#
# COMPACT_ATOMS: atom_id res chain seq x y z
N MET A 1 52.13 -16.69 -39.01
CA MET A 1 52.51 -17.74 -38.04
C MET A 1 51.30 -17.86 -37.10
N GLY A 2 50.34 -18.77 -37.27
CA GLY A 2 50.40 -20.13 -37.79
C GLY A 2 50.70 -21.11 -36.65
N CYS A 3 49.80 -22.09 -36.48
CA CYS A 3 49.83 -23.27 -35.59
C CYS A 3 49.15 -23.11 -34.20
N GLU A 4 48.32 -24.03 -33.72
CA GLU A 4 47.58 -25.16 -34.32
C GLU A 4 46.57 -25.69 -33.28
N ALA A 5 45.53 -26.36 -33.78
CA ALA A 5 44.50 -27.04 -33.00
C ALA A 5 45.01 -28.36 -32.38
N GLY A 6 44.37 -28.79 -31.30
CA GLY A 6 44.55 -30.12 -30.70
C GLY A 6 43.27 -30.55 -29.98
N ASP A 7 42.41 -31.26 -30.72
CA ASP A 7 41.30 -32.09 -30.23
C ASP A 7 41.80 -33.22 -29.32
N VAL A 8 41.08 -33.54 -28.23
CA VAL A 8 40.76 -34.94 -27.91
C VAL A 8 39.44 -35.06 -27.15
N ALA A 9 38.60 -35.98 -27.66
CA ALA A 9 37.26 -36.38 -27.25
C ALA A 9 37.13 -37.00 -25.83
N GLY A 10 35.89 -36.98 -25.30
CA GLY A 10 35.50 -37.71 -24.08
C GLY A 10 34.01 -37.59 -23.72
N THR A 11 33.16 -38.34 -24.42
CA THR A 11 31.70 -38.55 -24.36
C THR A 11 31.10 -38.81 -22.94
N PRO A 12 29.77 -38.58 -22.71
CA PRO A 12 29.16 -38.46 -21.38
C PRO A 12 28.57 -39.76 -20.82
N CYS A 13 28.49 -39.89 -19.49
CA CYS A 13 27.81 -41.00 -18.81
C CYS A 13 26.43 -40.58 -18.27
N ARG A 14 25.37 -41.04 -18.94
CA ARG A 14 24.06 -41.37 -18.35
C ARG A 14 24.07 -42.85 -17.93
N PRO A 15 23.33 -43.21 -16.87
CA PRO A 15 22.47 -44.39 -16.93
C PRO A 15 21.04 -44.02 -16.45
N ALA A 16 19.99 -44.30 -17.21
CA ALA A 16 19.35 -45.59 -17.49
C ALA A 16 18.14 -45.84 -16.56
N LEU A 17 16.98 -45.81 -17.20
CA LEU A 17 15.68 -46.28 -16.73
C LEU A 17 15.75 -47.71 -16.14
N ARG A 18 14.99 -47.94 -15.06
CA ARG A 18 14.44 -49.26 -14.74
C ARG A 18 13.04 -49.12 -14.12
N ALA A 19 12.07 -49.73 -14.80
CA ALA A 19 10.78 -50.12 -14.24
C ALA A 19 10.86 -51.55 -13.68
N PRO A 20 9.93 -51.92 -12.78
CA PRO A 20 9.06 -53.07 -12.99
C PRO A 20 7.59 -52.65 -12.74
N GLY A 21 6.55 -53.12 -13.43
CA GLY A 21 6.29 -54.48 -13.89
C GLY A 21 5.57 -55.26 -12.79
N GLY A 22 4.23 -55.37 -12.87
CA GLY A 22 3.45 -56.27 -12.00
C GLY A 22 2.01 -55.83 -11.75
N GLY A 23 1.07 -56.33 -12.57
CA GLY A 23 -0.36 -56.14 -12.36
C GLY A 23 -0.94 -57.09 -11.32
N ARG A 24 -2.13 -56.75 -10.81
CA ARG A 24 -3.18 -57.72 -10.43
C ARG A 24 -4.54 -57.02 -10.42
N SER A 25 -5.47 -57.73 -11.04
CA SER A 25 -6.85 -57.42 -11.36
C SER A 25 -7.80 -57.55 -10.17
N VAL A 26 -8.76 -56.62 -10.12
CA VAL A 26 -10.21 -56.80 -9.92
C VAL A 26 -10.68 -57.72 -8.78
N GLN A 27 -11.40 -57.14 -7.80
CA GLN A 27 -12.71 -57.68 -7.42
C GLN A 27 -13.68 -56.60 -6.94
N ARG A 28 -14.86 -56.65 -7.56
CA ARG A 28 -16.11 -55.92 -7.24
C ARG A 28 -16.63 -56.29 -5.85
N PHE A 29 -17.19 -55.30 -5.16
CA PHE A 29 -18.34 -55.44 -4.25
C PHE A 29 -19.11 -54.11 -4.33
N VAL A 30 -20.11 -53.98 -5.21
CA VAL A 30 -21.55 -54.18 -4.97
C VAL A 30 -22.05 -53.55 -3.67
N GLY A 31 -22.88 -52.51 -3.80
CA GLY A 31 -23.98 -52.30 -2.86
C GLY A 31 -24.30 -50.84 -2.51
N GLY A 32 -25.42 -50.35 -3.01
CA GLY A 32 -26.33 -49.53 -2.18
C GLY A 32 -26.34 -48.02 -2.44
N GLY A 33 -27.04 -47.61 -3.50
CA GLY A 33 -27.62 -46.27 -3.52
C GLY A 33 -28.72 -46.13 -2.46
N ARG A 34 -28.88 -44.93 -1.90
CA ARG A 34 -30.18 -44.38 -1.47
C ARG A 34 -30.11 -42.87 -1.25
N ALA A 35 -30.90 -42.19 -2.07
CA ALA A 35 -31.72 -41.01 -1.79
C ALA A 35 -31.11 -39.86 -0.97
N ARG A 36 -30.79 -38.79 -1.71
CA ARG A 36 -30.86 -37.41 -1.22
C ARG A 36 -32.27 -37.14 -0.65
N ARG A 37 -32.36 -36.80 0.63
CA ARG A 37 -33.50 -36.06 1.18
C ARG A 37 -32.96 -34.83 1.88
N GLY A 38 -33.31 -33.67 1.32
CA GLY A 38 -33.07 -32.38 1.93
C GLY A 38 -33.74 -32.32 3.30
N ARG A 39 -32.99 -31.85 4.30
CA ARG A 39 -33.54 -31.46 5.58
C ARG A 39 -33.52 -29.94 5.64
N VAL A 40 -34.69 -29.37 5.37
CA VAL A 40 -35.03 -28.00 5.75
C VAL A 40 -34.97 -27.94 7.28
N VAL A 41 -34.10 -27.11 7.83
CA VAL A 41 -34.16 -26.71 9.25
C VAL A 41 -34.67 -25.27 9.26
N ARG A 42 -35.96 -25.10 9.58
CA ARG A 42 -36.53 -23.80 9.94
C ARG A 42 -36.61 -23.67 11.46
N SER A 43 -36.03 -22.58 11.92
CA SER A 43 -36.40 -21.69 13.05
C SER A 43 -36.92 -22.29 14.37
N ARG A 44 -36.27 -21.92 15.47
CA ARG A 44 -36.71 -20.83 16.38
C ARG A 44 -35.86 -20.87 17.65
N VAL A 45 -35.18 -19.77 17.95
CA VAL A 45 -35.14 -19.26 19.33
C VAL A 45 -35.28 -17.76 19.22
N ASP A 46 -36.36 -17.25 19.80
CA ASP A 46 -36.69 -15.85 19.91
C ASP A 46 -35.72 -15.11 20.85
N ALA A 47 -35.55 -13.82 20.56
CA ALA A 47 -35.28 -12.69 21.45
C ALA A 47 -34.41 -12.92 22.71
N VAL A 48 -33.33 -12.14 22.80
CA VAL A 48 -33.09 -11.11 23.84
C VAL A 48 -31.69 -10.53 23.63
N GLY A 49 -31.61 -9.20 23.58
CA GLY A 49 -30.34 -8.49 23.79
C GLY A 49 -30.05 -7.42 22.76
N LEU A 50 -30.56 -6.21 23.00
CA LEU A 50 -30.07 -4.96 22.44
C LEU A 50 -28.56 -4.82 22.68
N ALA A 51 -27.75 -5.32 21.74
CA ALA A 51 -26.32 -5.05 21.70
C ALA A 51 -26.11 -3.73 20.94
N ARG A 52 -25.92 -2.68 21.73
CA ARG A 52 -25.48 -1.33 21.34
C ARG A 52 -24.47 -1.39 20.20
N THR A 53 -24.86 -0.90 19.03
CA THR A 53 -23.92 -0.57 17.95
C THR A 53 -22.96 0.49 18.49
N ARG A 54 -21.67 0.16 18.49
CA ARG A 54 -20.60 1.09 18.84
C ARG A 54 -20.61 2.23 17.81
N PRO A 55 -20.64 3.51 18.22
CA PRO A 55 -20.53 4.59 17.25
C PRO A 55 -19.13 4.57 16.62
N SER A 56 -19.13 4.66 15.29
CA SER A 56 -17.95 4.89 14.46
C SER A 56 -17.18 6.12 14.95
N GLY A 57 -15.86 6.05 14.93
CA GLY A 57 -14.93 7.01 15.54
C GLY A 57 -14.86 8.39 14.89
N HIS A 58 -15.92 8.85 14.21
CA HIS A 58 -15.96 10.06 13.40
C HIS A 58 -15.97 11.38 14.20
N GLY A 59 -16.10 11.34 15.53
CA GLY A 59 -16.23 12.54 16.37
C GLY A 59 -14.95 13.01 17.08
N ARG A 60 -13.85 12.25 17.05
CA ARG A 60 -12.69 12.51 17.94
C ARG A 60 -11.60 13.43 17.37
N TRP A 61 -11.64 13.73 16.07
CA TRP A 61 -10.68 14.65 15.45
C TRP A 61 -11.17 16.11 15.51
N ALA A 62 -12.45 16.35 15.21
CA ALA A 62 -13.09 17.67 15.29
C ALA A 62 -13.01 18.29 16.70
N ALA A 63 -13.11 17.48 17.76
CA ALA A 63 -13.11 17.96 19.15
C ALA A 63 -11.71 18.30 19.72
N ARG A 64 -10.61 18.01 19.01
CA ARG A 64 -9.24 18.34 19.45
C ARG A 64 -8.65 19.59 18.80
N ALA A 65 -9.23 20.07 17.70
CA ALA A 65 -8.83 21.31 17.04
C ALA A 65 -9.13 22.58 17.87
N THR A 66 -10.10 22.52 18.79
CA THR A 66 -10.64 23.72 19.46
C THR A 66 -9.89 24.16 20.72
N ARG A 67 -8.97 23.34 21.29
CA ARG A 67 -8.21 23.74 22.50
C ARG A 67 -6.90 24.49 22.24
N ARG A 68 -6.29 24.36 21.06
CA ARG A 68 -5.09 25.12 20.68
C ARG A 68 -5.39 26.53 20.15
N ALA A 69 -6.63 26.80 19.73
CA ALA A 69 -7.05 28.09 19.19
C ALA A 69 -7.04 29.23 20.24
N ARG A 70 -7.21 28.93 21.53
CA ARG A 70 -7.29 29.96 22.59
C ARG A 70 -5.94 30.47 23.10
N ALA A 71 -4.84 29.74 22.88
CA ALA A 71 -3.50 30.17 23.30
C ALA A 71 -2.77 31.04 22.25
N ALA A 72 -3.28 31.10 21.01
CA ALA A 72 -2.65 31.82 19.91
C ALA A 72 -3.01 33.32 19.83
N LEU A 73 -3.81 33.83 20.77
CA LEU A 73 -4.37 35.20 20.72
C LEU A 73 -3.52 36.27 21.41
N LEU A 74 -2.33 35.94 21.91
CA LEU A 74 -1.49 36.87 22.67
C LEU A 74 -0.07 37.07 22.13
N ASP A 75 0.22 36.66 20.89
CA ASP A 75 1.52 36.99 20.29
C ASP A 75 1.35 37.38 18.82
N GLY A 76 1.67 38.63 18.50
CA GLY A 76 1.54 39.23 17.18
C GLY A 76 2.57 38.71 16.17
N GLY A 77 2.46 37.46 15.76
CA GLY A 77 3.30 36.84 14.73
C GLY A 77 2.56 35.72 14.01
N GLY A 78 2.38 35.86 12.69
CA GLY A 78 1.51 35.02 11.88
C GLY A 78 1.68 33.51 12.09
N LEU A 79 0.55 32.78 12.02
CA LEU A 79 0.45 31.31 11.95
C LEU A 79 1.69 30.73 11.26
N MET A 80 2.63 30.18 12.05
CA MET A 80 3.87 29.58 11.54
C MET A 80 3.52 28.34 10.71
N ARG A 81 3.17 28.56 9.44
CA ARG A 81 3.21 27.53 8.40
C ARG A 81 4.65 27.03 8.41
N ASN A 82 4.88 25.81 8.91
CA ASN A 82 6.23 25.22 8.90
C ASN A 82 6.58 24.80 7.47
N ARG A 83 6.73 25.80 6.60
CA ARG A 83 7.01 25.67 5.17
C ARG A 83 8.34 24.95 4.96
N THR A 84 9.32 25.18 5.83
CA THR A 84 10.60 24.49 5.81
C THR A 84 10.42 22.98 5.97
N LEU A 85 9.64 22.53 6.95
CA LEU A 85 9.36 21.10 7.17
C LEU A 85 8.46 20.50 6.09
N ALA A 86 7.46 21.24 5.63
CA ALA A 86 6.63 20.82 4.50
C ALA A 86 7.48 20.57 3.25
N ALA A 87 8.37 21.51 2.93
CA ALA A 87 9.28 21.42 1.80
C ALA A 87 10.32 20.31 1.98
N ASP A 88 10.83 20.08 3.18
CA ASP A 88 11.70 18.94 3.48
C ASP A 88 11.02 17.60 3.14
N TYR A 89 9.77 17.42 3.57
CA TYR A 89 9.04 16.18 3.33
C TYR A 89 8.89 15.90 1.83
N VAL A 90 8.49 16.91 1.07
CA VAL A 90 8.29 16.78 -0.39
C VAL A 90 9.62 16.60 -1.13
N ARG A 91 10.70 17.28 -0.70
CA ARG A 91 12.05 17.04 -1.26
C ARG A 91 12.51 15.61 -1.03
N ARG A 92 12.34 15.07 0.18
CA ARG A 92 12.70 13.67 0.49
C ARG A 92 11.85 12.67 -0.29
N ALA A 93 10.55 12.93 -0.45
CA ALA A 93 9.69 12.12 -1.30
C ALA A 93 10.20 12.08 -2.76
N ALA A 94 10.58 13.23 -3.32
CA ALA A 94 11.13 13.30 -4.68
C ALA A 94 12.49 12.59 -4.83
N VAL A 95 13.34 12.59 -3.79
CA VAL A 95 14.58 11.81 -3.78
C VAL A 95 14.29 10.31 -3.79
N ARG A 96 13.35 9.86 -2.95
CA ARG A 96 12.98 8.44 -2.82
C ARG A 96 12.34 7.86 -4.09
N LEU A 97 11.67 8.67 -4.92
CA LEU A 97 11.22 8.22 -6.25
C LEU A 97 12.36 7.66 -7.12
N ARG A 98 13.57 8.22 -7.02
CA ARG A 98 14.73 7.68 -7.74
C ARG A 98 15.20 6.35 -7.17
N ALA A 99 15.09 6.15 -5.86
CA ALA A 99 15.40 4.87 -5.22
C ALA A 99 14.40 3.79 -5.63
N ILE A 100 13.11 4.14 -5.76
CA ILE A 100 12.07 3.22 -6.26
C ILE A 100 12.41 2.71 -7.66
N ASP A 101 12.99 3.55 -8.52
CA ASP A 101 13.37 3.13 -9.87
C ASP A 101 14.46 2.05 -9.84
N VAL A 102 15.47 2.20 -8.98
CA VAL A 102 16.51 1.19 -8.76
C VAL A 102 15.93 -0.12 -8.20
N LEU A 103 15.01 -0.03 -7.23
CA LEU A 103 14.36 -1.21 -6.66
C LEU A 103 13.49 -1.96 -7.68
N TYR A 104 12.84 -1.21 -8.58
CA TYR A 104 12.02 -1.77 -9.64
C TYR A 104 12.87 -2.48 -10.69
N GLU A 105 14.00 -1.90 -11.09
CA GLU A 105 14.97 -2.53 -11.99
C GLU A 105 15.58 -3.80 -11.39
N ALA A 106 15.72 -3.85 -10.06
CA ALA A 106 16.20 -5.02 -9.33
C ALA A 106 15.10 -6.06 -9.03
N GLU A 107 13.90 -5.88 -9.57
CA GLU A 107 12.73 -6.76 -9.36
C GLU A 107 12.33 -6.93 -7.88
N SER A 108 12.69 -5.98 -7.01
CA SER A 108 12.32 -6.03 -5.60
C SER A 108 10.91 -5.48 -5.39
N TRP A 109 9.90 -6.26 -5.77
CA TRP A 109 8.49 -5.80 -5.80
C TRP A 109 7.97 -5.35 -4.43
N ALA A 110 8.27 -6.11 -3.37
CA ALA A 110 7.87 -5.75 -2.02
C ALA A 110 8.51 -4.42 -1.57
N ASP A 111 9.78 -4.20 -1.88
CA ASP A 111 10.48 -2.96 -1.52
C ASP A 111 9.99 -1.77 -2.36
N VAL A 112 9.66 -1.96 -3.64
CA VAL A 112 9.03 -0.92 -4.47
C VAL A 112 7.71 -0.47 -3.86
N VAL A 113 6.85 -1.40 -3.48
CA VAL A 113 5.55 -1.10 -2.86
C VAL A 113 5.78 -0.38 -1.53
N ARG A 114 6.73 -0.84 -0.71
CA ARG A 114 7.06 -0.23 0.58
C ARG A 114 7.59 1.20 0.44
N GLU A 115 8.56 1.44 -0.43
CA GLU A 115 9.10 2.78 -0.64
C GLU A 115 8.07 3.71 -1.27
N SER A 116 7.19 3.20 -2.13
CA SER A 116 6.07 3.96 -2.70
C SER A 116 5.10 4.46 -1.62
N GLN A 117 4.80 3.64 -0.61
CA GLN A 117 3.97 4.03 0.54
C GLN A 117 4.58 5.21 1.30
N GLU A 118 5.87 5.10 1.59
CA GLU A 118 6.63 6.12 2.30
C GLU A 118 6.72 7.44 1.52
N VAL A 119 6.87 7.36 0.19
CA VAL A 119 6.84 8.53 -0.70
C VAL A 119 5.48 9.23 -0.64
N VAL A 120 4.38 8.47 -0.77
CA VAL A 120 3.02 9.03 -0.74
C VAL A 120 2.72 9.66 0.61
N GLU A 121 3.04 8.99 1.71
CA GLU A 121 2.85 9.52 3.06
C GLU A 121 3.62 10.84 3.25
N LEU A 122 4.91 10.89 2.89
CA LEU A 122 5.71 12.10 3.03
C LEU A 122 5.14 13.25 2.20
N ALA A 123 4.81 13.01 0.94
CA ALA A 123 4.28 14.02 0.05
C ALA A 123 2.95 14.60 0.57
N LEU A 124 2.00 13.75 0.94
CA LEU A 124 0.68 14.18 1.41
C LEU A 124 0.75 14.89 2.78
N LYS A 125 1.62 14.42 3.69
CA LYS A 125 1.87 15.13 4.95
C LYS A 125 2.58 16.46 4.73
N GLY A 126 3.43 16.56 3.72
CA GLY A 126 4.03 17.81 3.27
C GLY A 126 2.97 18.81 2.76
N LEU A 127 2.05 18.34 1.92
CA LEU A 127 0.92 19.13 1.42
C LEU A 127 0.05 19.68 2.56
N LEU A 128 -0.36 18.81 3.49
CA LEU A 128 -1.16 19.20 4.65
C LEU A 128 -0.45 20.29 5.48
N ARG A 129 0.86 20.11 5.75
CA ARG A 129 1.66 21.13 6.45
C ARG A 129 1.73 22.45 5.70
N ALA A 130 1.87 22.42 4.38
CA ALA A 130 1.87 23.63 3.55
C ALA A 130 0.53 24.38 3.60
N ALA A 131 -0.58 23.65 3.71
CA ALA A 131 -1.93 24.19 3.93
C ALA A 131 -2.20 24.63 5.40
N GLY A 132 -1.20 24.54 6.28
CA GLY A 132 -1.32 24.88 7.70
C GLY A 132 -2.11 23.85 8.52
N VAL A 133 -2.27 22.63 8.01
CA VAL A 133 -2.87 21.50 8.72
C VAL A 133 -1.74 20.71 9.37
N ASP A 134 -1.84 20.44 10.68
CA ASP A 134 -0.90 19.52 11.34
C ASP A 134 -1.35 18.08 11.07
N PRO A 135 -0.61 17.30 10.27
CA PRO A 135 -1.04 15.97 9.89
C PRO A 135 -0.92 15.01 11.08
N PRO A 136 -1.83 14.03 11.19
CA PRO A 136 -1.83 13.09 12.30
C PRO A 136 -0.61 12.16 12.26
N ARG A 137 -0.32 11.53 13.41
CA ARG A 137 0.73 10.50 13.54
C ARG A 137 0.23 9.11 13.10
N VAL A 138 -0.48 9.05 11.99
CA VAL A 138 -0.91 7.81 11.31
C VAL A 138 -0.45 7.87 9.85
N HIS A 139 -0.35 6.72 9.19
CA HIS A 139 0.16 6.64 7.81
C HIS A 139 -0.89 7.09 6.79
N ASP A 140 -2.12 6.60 6.93
CA ASP A 140 -3.24 7.01 6.08
C ASP A 140 -3.79 8.39 6.51
N VAL A 141 -3.77 9.34 5.57
CA VAL A 141 -4.28 10.70 5.74
C VAL A 141 -5.48 11.01 4.83
N ALA A 142 -6.11 10.00 4.22
CA ALA A 142 -7.23 10.16 3.29
C ALA A 142 -8.38 10.99 3.89
N GLU A 143 -8.86 10.62 5.09
CA GLU A 143 -9.94 11.36 5.77
C GLU A 143 -9.57 12.82 6.05
N VAL A 144 -8.30 13.11 6.32
CA VAL A 144 -7.82 14.48 6.59
C VAL A 144 -7.77 15.30 5.30
N LEU A 145 -7.33 14.70 4.19
CA LEU A 145 -7.34 15.36 2.88
C LEU A 145 -8.76 15.71 2.43
N GLU A 146 -9.70 14.80 2.64
CA GLU A 146 -11.11 15.03 2.33
C GLU A 146 -11.72 16.11 3.23
N ALA A 147 -11.49 16.04 4.55
CA ALA A 147 -12.02 17.00 5.52
C ALA A 147 -11.47 18.42 5.34
N GLU A 148 -10.19 18.55 4.96
CA GLU A 148 -9.51 19.83 4.80
C GLU A 148 -9.44 20.29 3.33
N ARG A 149 -10.28 19.72 2.43
CA ARG A 149 -10.29 20.03 0.98
C ARG A 149 -10.32 21.53 0.68
N SER A 150 -11.07 22.31 1.47
CA SER A 150 -11.19 23.77 1.29
C SER A 150 -9.91 24.56 1.59
N ARG A 151 -8.94 23.96 2.29
CA ARG A 151 -7.65 24.58 2.62
C ARG A 151 -6.53 24.15 1.69
N LEU A 152 -6.77 23.12 0.88
CA LEU A 152 -5.83 22.69 -0.14
C LEU A 152 -5.81 23.70 -1.30
N PRO A 153 -4.71 23.79 -2.07
CA PRO A 153 -4.67 24.58 -3.29
C PRO A 153 -5.85 24.26 -4.21
N ALA A 154 -6.54 25.29 -4.71
CA ALA A 154 -7.73 25.11 -5.56
C ALA A 154 -7.43 24.26 -6.82
N ALA A 155 -6.20 24.35 -7.35
CA ALA A 155 -5.74 23.53 -8.47
C ALA A 155 -5.77 22.02 -8.20
N LEU A 156 -5.70 21.60 -6.92
CA LEU A 156 -5.77 20.19 -6.52
C LEU A 156 -7.19 19.69 -6.25
N ALA A 157 -8.20 20.56 -6.25
CA ALA A 157 -9.59 20.16 -6.02
C ALA A 157 -10.05 18.93 -6.83
N PRO A 158 -9.77 18.81 -8.16
CA PRO A 158 -10.16 17.63 -8.93
C PRO A 158 -9.38 16.36 -8.58
N ASP A 159 -8.26 16.48 -7.87
CA ASP A 159 -7.36 15.38 -7.54
C ASP A 159 -7.47 14.89 -6.10
N VAL A 160 -8.16 15.61 -5.21
CA VAL A 160 -8.23 15.26 -3.79
C VAL A 160 -8.72 13.83 -3.55
N GLU A 161 -9.73 13.37 -4.30
CA GLU A 161 -10.21 11.99 -4.22
C GLU A 161 -9.15 10.98 -4.65
N ARG A 162 -8.39 11.28 -5.70
CA ARG A 162 -7.29 10.42 -6.17
C ARG A 162 -6.14 10.37 -5.16
N LEU A 163 -5.79 11.51 -4.56
CA LEU A 163 -4.77 11.60 -3.51
C LEU A 163 -5.19 10.81 -2.26
N ALA A 164 -6.46 10.92 -1.86
CA ALA A 164 -7.03 10.17 -0.74
C ALA A 164 -7.05 8.66 -1.02
N ALA A 165 -7.44 8.24 -2.23
CA ALA A 165 -7.38 6.83 -2.64
C ALA A 165 -5.95 6.28 -2.57
N ALA A 166 -4.96 7.00 -3.10
CA ALA A 166 -3.56 6.57 -3.05
C ALA A 166 -3.05 6.39 -1.60
N SER A 167 -3.43 7.28 -0.68
CA SER A 167 -3.11 7.15 0.75
C SER A 167 -3.70 5.87 1.37
N ARG A 168 -4.97 5.59 1.05
CA ARG A 168 -5.73 4.48 1.62
C ARG A 168 -5.25 3.13 1.08
N ASP A 169 -5.09 3.03 -0.24
CA ASP A 169 -4.73 1.79 -0.92
C ASP A 169 -3.31 1.35 -0.55
N LEU A 170 -2.34 2.27 -0.60
CA LEU A 170 -0.96 1.94 -0.24
C LEU A 170 -0.81 1.58 1.24
N ARG A 171 -1.64 2.15 2.14
CA ARG A 171 -1.66 1.73 3.55
C ARG A 171 -2.15 0.28 3.72
N ARG A 172 -3.14 -0.17 2.93
CA ARG A 172 -3.60 -1.57 2.95
C ARG A 172 -2.46 -2.50 2.54
N ASP A 173 -1.75 -2.13 1.48
CA ASP A 173 -0.65 -2.95 0.97
C ASP A 173 0.54 -2.96 1.97
N ARG A 174 0.74 -1.89 2.75
CA ARG A 174 1.80 -1.82 3.78
C ARG A 174 1.71 -2.91 4.83
N GLU A 175 0.49 -3.26 5.22
CA GLU A 175 0.25 -4.31 6.22
C GLU A 175 0.56 -5.69 5.65
N LEU A 176 0.27 -5.91 4.36
CA LEU A 176 0.55 -7.17 3.66
C LEU A 176 2.06 -7.34 3.40
N ALA A 177 2.75 -6.28 2.97
CA ALA A 177 4.20 -6.27 2.76
C ALA A 177 5.02 -6.49 4.02
N PHE A 178 4.48 -6.15 5.20
CA PHE A 178 5.24 -6.23 6.45
C PHE A 178 5.12 -7.58 7.16
N TYR A 179 3.93 -8.19 7.16
CA TYR A 179 3.68 -9.39 7.97
C TYR A 179 3.76 -10.70 7.19
N GLY A 180 3.63 -10.68 5.85
CA GLY A 180 3.43 -11.91 5.09
C GLY A 180 2.24 -12.72 5.64
N ALA A 181 2.18 -14.00 5.33
CA ALA A 181 1.35 -14.98 6.05
C ALA A 181 2.27 -16.11 6.54
N GLU A 182 1.82 -16.96 7.48
CA GLU A 182 2.66 -18.02 8.10
C GLU A 182 3.39 -18.92 7.08
N ASP A 183 2.92 -18.98 5.82
CA ASP A 183 3.49 -19.77 4.72
C ASP A 183 3.97 -18.96 3.48
N LEU A 184 4.03 -17.61 3.53
CA LEU A 184 4.37 -16.76 2.38
C LEU A 184 5.29 -15.60 2.76
N THR A 185 6.44 -15.49 2.08
CA THR A 185 7.28 -14.30 2.23
C THR A 185 6.67 -13.11 1.48
N PRO A 186 6.93 -11.86 1.89
CA PRO A 186 6.47 -10.68 1.13
C PRO A 186 6.91 -10.69 -0.34
N SER A 187 8.06 -11.29 -0.65
CA SER A 187 8.57 -11.41 -2.02
C SER A 187 7.74 -12.38 -2.88
N ASP A 188 7.09 -13.37 -2.26
CA ASP A 188 6.19 -14.30 -2.95
C ASP A 188 4.78 -13.72 -3.17
N PHE A 189 4.43 -12.68 -2.40
CA PHE A 189 3.10 -12.06 -2.44
C PHE A 189 3.00 -10.98 -3.52
N TYR A 190 4.02 -10.13 -3.65
CA TYR A 190 4.01 -9.00 -4.58
C TYR A 190 4.51 -9.38 -5.96
N ARG A 191 3.78 -8.88 -6.96
CA ARG A 191 4.13 -9.03 -8.37
C ARG A 191 4.58 -7.69 -8.94
N GLU A 192 5.20 -7.75 -10.11
CA GLU A 192 5.55 -6.57 -10.90
C GLU A 192 4.37 -5.61 -11.08
N SER A 193 3.14 -6.12 -11.27
CA SER A 193 1.94 -5.30 -11.40
C SER A 193 1.67 -4.44 -10.17
N ASP A 194 1.81 -5.00 -8.97
CA ASP A 194 1.58 -4.30 -7.72
C ASP A 194 2.65 -3.20 -7.52
N ALA A 195 3.90 -3.55 -7.81
CA ALA A 195 5.03 -2.61 -7.78
C ALA A 195 4.85 -1.47 -8.79
N ALA A 196 4.41 -1.79 -10.01
CA ALA A 196 4.16 -0.81 -11.06
C ALA A 196 3.03 0.15 -10.69
N GLU A 197 1.92 -0.36 -10.15
CA GLU A 197 0.79 0.44 -9.68
C GLU A 197 1.20 1.37 -8.53
N ALA A 198 1.90 0.83 -7.52
CA ALA A 198 2.37 1.59 -6.37
C ALA A 198 3.35 2.71 -6.78
N ARG A 199 4.32 2.38 -7.63
CA ARG A 199 5.29 3.34 -8.18
C ARG A 199 4.60 4.44 -8.98
N ALA A 200 3.63 4.08 -9.82
CA ALA A 200 2.88 5.05 -10.62
C ALA A 200 2.03 5.97 -9.73
N ALA A 201 1.41 5.44 -8.67
CA ALA A 201 0.68 6.24 -7.68
C ALA A 201 1.61 7.22 -6.95
N ALA A 202 2.77 6.74 -6.48
CA ALA A 202 3.77 7.58 -5.82
C ALA A 202 4.26 8.74 -6.71
N ARG A 203 4.55 8.46 -7.98
CA ARG A 203 4.95 9.50 -8.96
C ARG A 203 3.87 10.56 -9.13
N ARG A 204 2.64 10.15 -9.40
CA ARG A 204 1.51 11.07 -9.58
C ARG A 204 1.29 11.95 -8.35
N VAL A 205 1.34 11.37 -7.15
CA VAL A 205 1.19 12.14 -5.90
C VAL A 205 2.27 13.21 -5.77
N VAL A 206 3.54 12.86 -6.01
CA VAL A 206 4.65 13.84 -5.94
C VAL A 206 4.51 14.91 -7.02
N GLU A 207 4.16 14.54 -8.26
CA GLU A 207 3.95 15.46 -9.38
C GLU A 207 2.87 16.50 -9.07
N LEU A 208 1.74 16.07 -8.50
CA LEU A 208 0.65 16.95 -8.09
C LEU A 208 1.04 17.83 -6.91
N VAL A 209 1.68 17.27 -5.88
CA VAL A 209 1.98 17.98 -4.63
C VAL A 209 3.11 18.99 -4.79
N ARG A 210 4.16 18.64 -5.53
CA ARG A 210 5.43 19.37 -5.55
C ARG A 210 5.28 20.85 -5.92
N PRO A 211 4.53 21.25 -6.96
CA PRO A 211 4.37 22.66 -7.33
C PRO A 211 3.73 23.50 -6.24
N HIS A 212 2.91 22.91 -5.37
CA HIS A 212 2.18 23.66 -4.33
C HIS A 212 2.93 23.77 -3.01
N VAL A 213 4.02 23.02 -2.84
CA VAL A 213 4.82 23.01 -1.61
C VAL A 213 6.21 23.60 -1.84
N LEU A 214 6.80 23.38 -3.03
CA LEU A 214 8.15 23.82 -3.36
C LEU A 214 8.21 25.07 -4.24
N ALA A 215 7.11 25.55 -4.80
CA ALA A 215 7.13 26.84 -5.47
C ALA A 215 7.36 27.95 -4.44
N GLU A 216 8.29 28.85 -4.74
CA GLU A 216 8.37 30.15 -4.09
C GLU A 216 7.01 30.84 -4.27
N PRO A 217 6.45 31.50 -3.24
CA PRO A 217 5.23 32.28 -3.43
C PRO A 217 5.51 33.34 -4.51
N SER A 218 4.72 33.32 -5.58
CA SER A 218 4.67 34.45 -6.51
C SER A 218 4.18 35.67 -5.71
N ASP A 219 5.06 36.67 -5.59
CA ASP A 219 4.75 37.99 -5.02
C ASP A 219 3.61 38.70 -5.80
#